data_AF-A0A5E4KXJ1-F1
#
_entry.id   AF-A0A5E4KXJ1-F1
#
_cell.length_a   1.000
_cell.length_b   1.000
_cell.length_c   1.000
_cell.angle_alpha   90.00
_cell.angle_beta   90.00
_cell.angle_gamma   90.00
#
_symmetry.space_group_name_H-M   'P 1'
#
loop_
_entity.id
_entity.type
_entity.pdbx_description
1 polymer ?
#
loop_
_entity_poly.entity_id
_entity_poly.type
_entity_poly.pdbx_seq_one_letter_code
_entity_poly.pdbx_strand_id
1 'polypeptide(L)' 'MTLKKKSGKSIRRFLVNENLFIAAIKNPKKETASLRLLLKLIDNTAFVLIGNEFLVMEMEKYAQVFESKRRKEILIF' A
#
# COMPACT_ATOMS: atom_id res chain seq x y z
N MET A 1 -25.82 36.86 11.14
CA MET A 1 -25.84 35.52 10.52
C MET A 1 -24.41 35.16 10.10
N THR A 2 -23.72 34.31 10.86
CA THR A 2 -22.35 33.89 10.56
C THR A 2 -22.38 32.58 9.78
N LEU A 3 -21.92 32.62 8.52
CA LEU A 3 -21.76 31.43 7.67
C LEU A 3 -20.74 30.48 8.31
N LYS A 4 -21.22 29.40 8.94
CA LYS A 4 -20.38 28.24 9.31
C LYS A 4 -19.77 27.69 8.01
N LYS A 5 -18.48 27.95 7.78
CA LYS A 5 -17.66 27.20 6.82
C LYS A 5 -17.87 25.71 7.14
N LYS A 6 -18.45 24.95 6.21
CA LYS A 6 -18.44 23.49 6.26
C LYS A 6 -16.98 23.08 6.37
N SER A 7 -16.58 22.55 7.52
CA SER A 7 -15.29 21.89 7.71
C SER A 7 -15.15 20.84 6.60
N GLY A 8 -14.24 21.08 5.66
CA GLY A 8 -13.96 20.15 4.58
C GLY A 8 -13.65 18.77 5.17
N LYS A 9 -14.14 17.71 4.52
CA LYS A 9 -13.94 16.31 4.92
C LYS A 9 -12.49 16.13 5.42
N SER A 10 -12.32 15.89 6.72
CA SER A 10 -10.99 15.79 7.34
C SER A 10 -10.31 14.52 6.82
N ILE A 11 -9.35 14.69 5.91
CA ILE A 11 -8.55 13.59 5.36
C ILE A 11 -7.62 13.10 6.47
N ARG A 12 -7.71 11.82 6.81
CA ARG A 12 -6.84 11.21 7.83
C ARG A 12 -5.58 10.66 7.16
N ARG A 13 -4.43 11.07 7.67
CA ARG A 13 -3.12 10.64 7.18
C ARG A 13 -2.59 9.52 8.07
N PHE A 14 -2.14 8.42 7.46
CA PHE A 14 -1.55 7.30 8.17
C PHE A 14 -0.16 7.02 7.61
N LEU A 15 0.83 6.89 8.49
CA LEU A 15 2.15 6.40 8.12
C LEU A 15 2.09 4.89 7.92
N VAL A 16 2.50 4.41 6.75
CA VAL A 16 2.61 2.99 6.45
C VAL A 16 3.91 2.47 7.05
N ASN A 17 3.78 1.50 7.96
CA ASN A 17 4.94 0.81 8.52
C ASN A 17 5.46 -0.23 7.51
N GLU A 18 6.79 -0.32 7.36
CA GLU A 18 7.47 -1.33 6.54
C GLU A 18 7.01 -2.76 6.84
N ASN A 19 6.79 -3.11 8.11
CA ASN A 19 6.31 -4.43 8.51
C ASN A 19 4.90 -4.72 8.00
N LEU A 20 4.04 -3.70 7.89
CA LEU A 20 2.70 -3.86 7.30
C LEU A 20 2.82 -4.21 5.82
N PHE A 21 3.73 -3.55 5.11
CA PHE A 21 4.01 -3.84 3.72
C PHE A 21 4.60 -5.23 3.52
N ILE A 22 5.64 -5.59 4.29
CA ILE A 22 6.25 -6.93 4.26
C ILE A 22 5.18 -8.00 4.53
N ALA A 23 4.34 -7.81 5.56
CA ALA A 23 3.25 -8.73 5.86
C ALA A 23 2.23 -8.85 4.72
N ALA A 24 1.98 -7.76 3.99
CA ALA A 24 1.08 -7.75 2.83
C ALA A 24 1.61 -8.64 1.69
N ILE A 25 2.91 -8.58 1.42
CA ILE A 25 3.55 -9.26 0.28
C ILE A 25 4.21 -10.60 0.62
N LYS A 26 4.31 -10.97 1.91
CA LYS A 26 5.00 -12.17 2.40
C LYS A 26 4.54 -13.46 1.70
N ASN A 27 3.27 -13.54 1.33
CA ASN A 27 2.73 -14.68 0.61
C ASN A 27 1.99 -14.22 -0.65
N PRO A 28 2.71 -13.95 -1.75
CA PRO A 28 2.14 -13.30 -2.93
C PRO A 28 1.08 -14.12 -3.66
N LYS A 29 1.03 -15.43 -3.41
CA LYS A 29 0.03 -16.35 -4.00
C LYS A 29 -1.27 -16.39 -3.18
N LYS A 30 -1.36 -15.67 -2.06
CA LYS A 30 -2.54 -15.61 -1.20
C LYS A 30 -2.84 -14.16 -0.81
N GLU A 31 -4.10 -13.76 -0.85
CA GLU A 31 -4.50 -12.47 -0.27
C GLU A 31 -4.28 -12.52 1.24
N THR A 32 -3.31 -11.76 1.74
CA THR A 32 -3.07 -11.64 3.18
C THR A 32 -4.05 -10.63 3.80
N ALA A 33 -4.34 -10.78 5.09
CA ALA A 33 -5.18 -9.80 5.79
C ALA A 33 -4.59 -8.37 5.71
N SER A 34 -3.27 -8.26 5.74
CA SER A 34 -2.54 -6.99 5.57
C SER A 34 -2.69 -6.41 4.17
N LEU A 35 -2.61 -7.23 3.12
CA LEU A 35 -2.84 -6.79 1.75
C LEU A 35 -4.27 -6.29 1.56
N ARG A 36 -5.25 -7.05 2.05
CA ARG A 36 -6.67 -6.65 1.99
C ARG A 36 -6.94 -5.33 2.73
N LEU A 37 -6.31 -5.13 3.89
CA LEU A 37 -6.39 -3.88 4.63
C LEU A 37 -5.79 -2.71 3.84
N LEU A 38 -4.60 -2.90 3.27
CA LEU A 38 -3.93 -1.90 2.43
C LEU A 38 -4.79 -1.49 1.25
N LEU A 39 -5.35 -2.45 0.50
CA LEU A 39 -6.25 -2.17 -0.62
C LEU A 39 -7.48 -1.37 -0.20
N LYS A 40 -8.11 -1.75 0.93
CA LYS A 40 -9.27 -1.03 1.47
C LYS A 40 -8.95 0.40 1.89
N LEU A 41 -7.73 0.65 2.38
CA LEU A 41 -7.29 1.99 2.78
C LEU A 41 -6.94 2.86 1.58
N ILE A 42 -6.34 2.28 0.54
CA ILE A 42 -6.01 2.97 -0.72
C ILE A 42 -7.26 3.36 -1.49
N ASP A 43 -8.26 2.48 -1.55
CA ASP A 43 -9.51 2.71 -2.28
C ASP A 43 -10.43 3.76 -1.62
N ASN A 44 -10.14 4.12 -0.36
CA ASN A 44 -10.94 5.06 0.39
C ASN A 44 -10.32 6.47 0.38
N THR A 45 -10.97 7.36 -0.37
CA THR A 45 -10.61 8.79 -0.52
C THR A 45 -10.60 9.61 0.80
N ALA A 46 -11.09 9.06 1.91
CA ALA A 46 -10.98 9.69 3.23
C ALA A 46 -9.60 9.50 3.88
N PHE A 47 -8.75 8.63 3.33
CA PHE A 47 -7.44 8.30 3.85
C PHE A 47 -6.32 8.65 2.88
N VAL A 48 -5.18 9.06 3.43
CA VAL A 48 -3.93 9.21 2.70
C VAL A 48 -2.87 8.38 3.41
N LEU A 49 -2.31 7.42 2.69
CA LEU A 49 -1.20 6.60 3.15
C LEU A 49 0.12 7.29 2.80
N ILE A 50 0.97 7.50 3.80
CA ILE A 50 2.28 8.12 3.65
C ILE A 50 3.34 7.04 3.85
N GLY A 51 4.24 6.88 2.90
CA GLY A 51 5.44 6.06 3.04
C GLY A 51 6.64 6.89 3.50
N ASN A 52 7.63 6.24 4.12
CA ASN A 52 8.97 6.80 4.33
C ASN A 52 9.92 6.30 3.22
N GLU A 53 11.13 6.84 3.16
CA GLU A 53 12.16 6.43 2.17
C GLU A 53 12.54 4.95 2.28
N PHE A 54 12.56 4.40 3.51
CA PHE A 54 12.86 3.00 3.77
C PHE A 54 11.81 2.05 3.19
N LEU A 55 10.53 2.43 3.23
CA LEU A 55 9.44 1.69 2.59
C LEU A 55 9.65 1.63 1.08
N VAL A 56 10.08 2.73 0.45
CA VAL A 56 10.38 2.78 -0.99
C VAL A 56 11.52 1.83 -1.33
N MET A 57 12.62 1.86 -0.56
CA MET A 57 13.75 0.96 -0.76
C MET A 57 13.36 -0.51 -0.64
N GLU A 58 12.56 -0.86 0.37
CA GLU A 58 12.06 -2.24 0.52
C GLU A 58 11.15 -2.61 -0.66
N MET A 59 10.25 -1.73 -1.09
CA MET A 59 9.40 -1.95 -2.28
C MET A 59 10.23 -2.25 -3.53
N GLU A 60 11.30 -1.50 -3.78
CA GLU A 60 12.22 -1.73 -4.92
C GLU A 60 12.93 -3.08 -4.81
N LYS A 61 13.48 -3.41 -3.64
CA LYS A 61 14.13 -4.70 -3.39
C LYS A 61 13.17 -5.87 -3.61
N TYR A 62 11.93 -5.76 -3.14
CA TYR A 62 10.92 -6.77 -3.39
C TYR A 62 10.52 -6.81 -4.86
N ALA A 63 10.38 -5.68 -5.55
CA ALA A 63 10.09 -5.64 -6.97
C ALA A 63 11.14 -6.41 -7.78
N GLN A 64 12.43 -6.26 -7.49
CA GLN A 64 13.51 -7.01 -8.13
C GLN A 64 13.41 -8.54 -7.87
N VAL A 65 13.07 -8.93 -6.64
CA VAL A 65 12.85 -10.35 -6.29
C VAL A 65 11.59 -10.90 -6.95
N PHE A 66 10.54 -10.08 -7.09
CA PHE A 66 9.29 -10.47 -7.74
C PHE A 66 9.42 -10.53 -9.26
N GLU A 67 10.13 -9.61 -9.90
CA GLU A 67 10.45 -9.65 -11.33
C GLU A 67 11.33 -10.84 -11.67
N SER A 68 12.35 -11.14 -10.85
CA SER A 68 13.19 -12.33 -11.05
C SER A 68 12.43 -13.64 -10.87
N LYS A 69 11.40 -13.68 -10.01
CA LYS A 69 10.48 -14.82 -9.88
C LYS A 69 9.45 -14.88 -11.02
N ARG A 70 8.90 -13.75 -11.47
CA ARG A 70 7.93 -13.67 -12.58
C ARG A 70 8.56 -13.94 -13.94
N ARG A 71 9.85 -13.66 -14.16
CA ARG A 71 10.54 -13.99 -15.43
C ARG A 71 10.54 -15.50 -15.72
N LYS A 72 10.36 -16.37 -14.72
CA LYS A 72 10.22 -17.82 -14.91
C LYS A 72 8.77 -18.31 -15.10
N GLU A 73 7.77 -17.49 -14.77
CA GLU A 73 6.34 -17.84 -14.90
C GLU A 73 5.61 -17.00 -15.99
N ILE A 74 6.25 -15.97 -16.55
CA ILE A 74 5.74 -15.14 -17.66
C ILE A 74 6.71 -15.24 -18.85
N LEU A 75 6.91 -16.46 -19.32
CA LEU A 75 7.15 -16.73 -20.73
C LEU A 75 5.98 -17.64 -21.12
N ILE A 76 5.23 -17.28 -22.18
CA ILE A 76 3.90 -17.80 -22.60
C ILE A 76 2.77 -16.90 -22.02
N PHE A 77 2.05 -16.03 -22.74
CA PHE A 77 1.83 -15.80 -24.18
C PHE A 77 2.02 -14.33 -24.55
#